data_AF-A0A6S6TT13-F1
#
_entry.id   AF-A0A6S6TT13-F1
#
_cell.length_a   1.000
_cell.length_b   1.000
_cell.length_c   1.000
_cell.angle_alpha   90.00
_cell.angle_beta   90.00
_cell.angle_gamma   90.00
#
_symmetry.space_group_name_H-M   'P 1'
#
loop_
_entity.id
_entity.type
_entity.pdbx_description
1 polymer ?
#
loop_
_entity_poly.entity_id
_entity_poly.type
_entity_poly.pdbx_seq_one_letter_code
_entity_poly.pdbx_strand_id
1 'polypeptide(L)'
;MGEDVHAGAKILLEGYSLAYVANAQVYHSHSYTVMQECKRYFDIGVFHKNESWLLETFGKAEGEGIKYIKSEFLYLLKHQAYHQIPSFFLRNGCKYLGYKLGKQYQKLSLKSIKKLSMHKSWWD
;
A
#
# COMPACT_ATOMS: atom_id res chain seq x y z
N MET A 1 6.17 -4.45 8.23
CA MET A 1 6.23 -3.45 7.13
C MET A 1 5.62 -2.15 7.65
N GLY A 2 6.20 -0.99 7.35
CA GLY A 2 5.67 0.33 7.77
C GLY A 2 6.43 1.05 8.89
N GLU A 3 7.62 0.55 9.28
CA GLU A 3 8.46 1.20 10.31
C GLU A 3 8.93 2.59 9.87
N ASP A 4 9.35 2.72 8.62
CA ASP A 4 9.68 3.99 7.95
C ASP A 4 8.54 5.02 8.03
N VAL A 5 7.30 4.59 7.75
CA VAL A 5 6.11 5.43 7.84
C VAL A 5 5.84 5.85 9.29
N HIS A 6 5.94 4.92 10.24
CA HIS A 6 5.74 5.22 11.66
C HIS A 6 6.78 6.22 12.17
N ALA A 7 8.07 5.98 11.88
CA ALA A 7 9.15 6.86 12.27
C ALA A 7 9.00 8.26 11.64
N GLY A 8 8.71 8.33 10.33
CA GLY A 8 8.47 9.59 9.63
C GLY A 8 7.31 10.38 10.23
N ALA A 9 6.21 9.70 10.56
CA ALA A 9 5.06 10.34 11.20
C ALA A 9 5.37 10.90 12.60
N LYS A 10 6.16 10.17 13.40
CA LYS A 10 6.64 10.66 14.71
C LYS A 10 7.55 11.87 14.56
N ILE A 11 8.49 11.85 13.60
CA ILE A 11 9.36 12.99 13.30
C ILE A 11 8.53 14.23 12.94
N LEU A 12 7.50 14.09 12.11
CA LEU A 12 6.59 15.20 11.78
C LEU A 12 5.82 15.72 13.01
N LEU A 13 5.40 14.85 13.92
CA LEU A 13 4.70 15.26 15.14
C LEU A 13 5.58 16.04 16.13
N GLU A 14 6.89 15.80 16.12
CA GLU A 14 7.87 16.56 16.89
C GLU A 14 8.22 17.92 16.24
N GLY A 15 7.49 18.33 15.19
CA GLY A 15 7.67 19.63 14.52
C GLY A 15 8.81 19.67 13.49
N TYR A 16 9.43 18.53 13.19
CA TYR A 16 10.40 18.44 12.10
C TYR A 16 9.69 18.34 10.75
N SER A 17 10.47 18.45 9.67
CA SER A 17 9.99 18.36 8.29
C SER A 17 10.67 17.23 7.54
N LEU A 18 9.92 16.59 6.63
CA LEU A 18 10.47 15.64 5.65
C LEU A 18 10.60 16.33 4.29
N ALA A 19 11.77 16.19 3.66
CA ALA A 19 12.06 16.80 2.36
C ALA A 19 12.31 15.73 1.30
N TYR A 20 11.68 15.88 0.14
CA TYR A 20 12.00 15.08 -1.05
C TYR A 20 13.19 15.71 -1.79
N VAL A 21 14.28 14.94 -1.98
CA VAL A 21 15.49 15.41 -2.66
C VAL A 21 15.69 14.62 -3.95
N ALA A 22 15.24 15.16 -5.08
CA ALA A 22 15.22 14.45 -6.37
C ALA A 22 16.61 13.99 -6.86
N ASN A 23 17.67 14.66 -6.42
CA ASN A 23 19.05 14.34 -6.78
C ASN A 23 19.66 13.21 -5.94
N ALA A 24 19.04 12.84 -4.80
CA ALA A 24 19.49 11.73 -3.97
C ALA A 24 18.89 10.42 -4.51
N GLN A 25 19.60 9.80 -5.46
CA GLN A 25 19.10 8.64 -6.21
C GLN A 25 19.68 7.32 -5.69
N VAL A 26 18.86 6.27 -5.76
CA VAL A 26 19.25 4.89 -5.42
C VAL A 26 18.71 3.93 -6.49
N TYR A 27 19.38 2.79 -6.67
CA TYR A 27 18.86 1.71 -7.51
C TYR A 27 17.90 0.84 -6.71
N HIS A 28 16.66 0.72 -7.19
CA HIS A 28 15.64 -0.11 -6.56
C HIS A 28 14.81 -0.81 -7.64
N SER A 29 14.55 -2.11 -7.45
CA SER A 29 13.72 -2.88 -8.35
C SER A 29 12.90 -3.93 -7.59
N HIS A 30 11.64 -4.07 -8.00
CA HIS A 30 10.75 -5.13 -7.54
C HIS A 30 9.89 -5.61 -8.70
N SER A 31 9.88 -6.91 -8.93
CA SER A 31 9.05 -7.55 -9.96
C SER A 31 7.94 -8.35 -9.29
N TYR A 32 7.07 -7.67 -8.55
CA TYR A 32 5.98 -8.34 -7.85
C TYR A 32 4.90 -8.82 -8.81
N THR A 33 4.51 -10.07 -8.62
CA THR A 33 3.25 -10.61 -9.17
C THR A 33 2.06 -9.90 -8.54
N VAL A 34 0.91 -9.92 -9.22
CA VAL A 34 -0.36 -9.37 -8.69
C VAL A 34 -0.68 -9.93 -7.30
N MET A 35 -0.41 -11.22 -7.09
CA MET A 35 -0.64 -11.87 -5.80
C MET A 35 0.32 -11.37 -4.71
N GLN A 36 1.60 -11.14 -5.04
CA GLN A 36 2.55 -10.55 -4.08
C GLN A 36 2.16 -9.11 -3.72
N GLU A 37 1.72 -8.31 -4.70
CA GLU A 37 1.18 -6.98 -4.43
C GLU A 37 -0.05 -7.04 -3.52
N CYS A 38 -0.98 -7.97 -3.77
CA CYS A 38 -2.15 -8.19 -2.92
C CYS A 38 -1.76 -8.49 -1.46
N LYS A 39 -0.80 -9.40 -1.26
CA LYS A 39 -0.29 -9.77 0.08
C LYS A 39 0.42 -8.61 0.78
N ARG A 40 1.21 -7.84 0.03
CA ARG A 40 1.84 -6.61 0.54
C ARG A 40 0.79 -5.62 1.03
N TYR A 41 -0.26 -5.39 0.24
CA TYR A 41 -1.35 -4.49 0.61
C TYR A 41 -2.18 -5.02 1.79
N PHE A 42 -2.31 -6.34 1.95
CA PHE A 42 -2.84 -6.94 3.17
C PHE A 42 -2.03 -6.55 4.40
N ASP A 43 -0.70 -6.69 4.36
CA ASP A 43 0.16 -6.29 5.49
C ASP A 43 0.10 -4.78 5.77
N ILE A 44 0.00 -3.94 4.73
CA ILE A 44 -0.25 -2.49 4.90
C ILE A 44 -1.59 -2.23 5.60
N GLY A 45 -2.64 -2.97 5.23
CA GLY A 45 -3.95 -2.86 5.87
C GLY A 45 -3.93 -3.26 7.35
N VAL A 46 -3.17 -4.31 7.70
CA VAL A 46 -2.93 -4.72 9.09
C VAL A 46 -2.19 -3.62 9.84
N PHE A 47 -1.11 -3.10 9.27
CA PHE A 47 -0.32 -2.02 9.85
C PHE A 47 -1.19 -0.78 10.14
N HIS A 48 -1.98 -0.29 9.18
CA HIS A 48 -2.89 0.84 9.40
C HIS A 48 -4.03 0.54 10.38
N LYS A 49 -4.36 -0.74 10.62
CA LYS A 49 -5.33 -1.11 11.64
C LYS A 49 -4.71 -1.08 13.05
N ASN A 50 -3.45 -1.48 13.19
CA ASN A 50 -2.71 -1.46 14.44
C ASN A 50 -2.27 -0.04 14.82
N GLU A 51 -1.81 0.72 13.83
CA GLU A 51 -1.36 2.11 13.97
C GLU A 51 -2.46 3.07 13.47
N SER A 52 -3.69 2.93 13.99
CA SER A 52 -4.84 3.71 13.48
C SER A 52 -4.66 5.22 13.64
N TRP A 53 -3.90 5.64 14.65
CA TRP A 53 -3.54 7.02 14.90
C TRP A 53 -2.91 7.69 13.67
N LEU A 54 -2.15 6.96 12.84
CA LEU A 54 -1.58 7.53 11.61
C LEU A 54 -2.65 8.10 10.69
N LEU A 55 -3.74 7.35 10.46
CA LEU A 55 -4.82 7.80 9.58
C LEU A 55 -5.75 8.81 10.26
N GLU A 56 -5.83 8.78 11.58
CA GLU A 56 -6.60 9.76 12.37
C GLU A 56 -5.89 11.13 12.37
N THR A 57 -4.56 11.13 12.44
CA THR A 57 -3.72 12.34 12.46
C THR A 57 -3.47 12.91 11.07
N PHE A 58 -3.08 12.08 10.10
CA PHE A 58 -2.65 12.54 8.76
C PHE A 58 -3.72 12.36 7.67
N GLY A 59 -4.87 11.78 8.03
CA GLY A 59 -5.98 11.56 7.12
C GLY A 59 -5.94 10.21 6.39
N LYS A 60 -7.01 9.95 5.63
CA LYS A 60 -7.25 8.68 4.95
C LYS A 60 -6.57 8.63 3.58
N ALA A 61 -5.98 7.49 3.25
CA ALA A 61 -5.27 7.27 1.99
C ALA A 61 -6.19 7.15 0.74
N GLU A 62 -7.50 6.96 0.91
CA GLU A 62 -8.42 6.73 -0.21
C GLU A 62 -8.50 7.89 -1.23
N GLY A 63 -8.32 9.15 -0.79
CA GLY A 63 -8.37 10.31 -1.68
C GLY A 63 -7.22 10.33 -2.70
N GLU A 64 -6.00 10.14 -2.22
CA GLU A 64 -4.80 10.01 -3.08
C GLU A 64 -4.84 8.75 -3.93
N GLY A 65 -5.42 7.66 -3.42
CA GLY A 65 -5.63 6.43 -4.20
C GLY A 65 -6.49 6.65 -5.44
N ILE A 66 -7.58 7.41 -5.34
CA ILE A 66 -8.44 7.72 -6.50
C ILE A 66 -7.70 8.60 -7.52
N LYS A 67 -6.92 9.60 -7.05
CA LYS A 67 -6.10 10.44 -7.92
C LYS A 67 -5.08 9.60 -8.69
N TYR A 68 -4.41 8.67 -8.00
CA TYR A 68 -3.47 7.73 -8.61
C TYR A 68 -4.15 6.89 -9.70
N ILE A 69 -5.26 6.21 -9.39
CA ILE A 69 -6.00 5.36 -10.35
C ILE A 69 -6.42 6.16 -11.58
N LYS A 70 -6.94 7.37 -11.40
CA LYS A 70 -7.31 8.25 -12.52
C LYS A 70 -6.10 8.62 -13.37
N SER A 71 -4.99 8.99 -12.74
CA SER A 71 -3.76 9.36 -13.47
C SER A 71 -3.19 8.20 -14.28
N GLU A 72 -3.14 7.00 -13.70
CA GLU A 72 -2.66 5.78 -14.37
C GLU A 72 -3.59 5.38 -15.53
N PHE A 73 -4.91 5.45 -15.35
CA PHE A 73 -5.86 5.17 -16.41
C PHE A 73 -5.74 6.16 -17.59
N LEU A 74 -5.68 7.46 -17.31
CA LEU A 74 -5.47 8.49 -18.33
C LEU A 74 -4.13 8.31 -19.05
N TYR A 75 -3.09 7.91 -18.32
CA TYR A 75 -1.79 7.60 -18.90
C TYR A 75 -1.89 6.45 -19.91
N LEU A 76 -2.58 5.36 -19.58
CA LEU A 76 -2.78 4.24 -20.50
C LEU A 76 -3.54 4.64 -21.76
N LEU A 77 -4.60 5.45 -21.63
CA LEU A 77 -5.35 5.96 -22.78
C LEU A 77 -4.49 6.86 -23.67
N LYS A 78 -3.73 7.79 -23.07
CA LYS A 78 -2.84 8.70 -23.80
C LYS A 78 -1.79 7.97 -24.63
N HIS A 79 -1.31 6.83 -24.15
CA HIS A 79 -0.29 6.02 -24.83
C HIS A 79 -0.88 4.85 -25.63
N GLN A 80 -2.20 4.82 -25.84
CA GLN A 80 -2.91 3.77 -26.60
C GLN A 80 -2.64 2.34 -26.08
N ALA A 81 -2.27 2.21 -24.80
CA ALA A 81 -1.92 0.94 -24.17
C ALA A 81 -3.16 0.17 -23.70
N TYR A 82 -4.20 0.09 -24.55
CA TYR A 82 -5.52 -0.44 -24.19
C TYR A 82 -5.47 -1.90 -23.72
N HIS A 83 -4.55 -2.70 -24.28
CA HIS A 83 -4.31 -4.09 -23.89
C HIS A 83 -3.87 -4.24 -22.42
N GLN A 84 -3.36 -3.17 -21.78
CA GLN A 84 -2.96 -3.18 -20.37
C GLN A 84 -4.11 -2.84 -19.41
N ILE A 85 -5.23 -2.32 -19.90
CA ILE A 85 -6.39 -1.94 -19.08
C ILE A 85 -6.91 -3.09 -18.21
N PRO A 86 -7.04 -4.34 -18.71
CA PRO A 86 -7.44 -5.46 -17.86
C PRO A 86 -6.46 -5.71 -16.70
N SER A 87 -5.16 -5.64 -16.96
CA SER A 87 -4.11 -5.78 -15.95
C SER A 87 -4.13 -4.65 -14.92
N PHE A 88 -4.38 -3.42 -15.37
CA PHE A 88 -4.57 -2.25 -14.53
C PHE A 88 -5.72 -2.43 -13.53
N PHE A 89 -6.90 -2.87 -13.99
CA PHE A 89 -8.03 -3.14 -13.11
C PHE A 89 -7.75 -4.31 -12.16
N LEU A 90 -7.11 -5.38 -12.66
CA LEU A 90 -6.76 -6.53 -11.85
C LEU A 90 -5.79 -6.14 -10.72
N ARG A 91 -4.72 -5.41 -11.02
CA ARG A 91 -3.73 -4.96 -10.03
C ARG A 91 -4.34 -4.04 -9.00
N ASN A 92 -5.02 -2.98 -9.44
CA ASN A 92 -5.63 -2.01 -8.52
C ASN A 92 -6.76 -2.65 -7.68
N GLY A 93 -7.55 -3.54 -8.28
CA GLY A 93 -8.56 -4.33 -7.58
C GLY A 93 -7.95 -5.24 -6.50
N CYS A 94 -6.90 -6.00 -6.84
CA CYS A 94 -6.21 -6.85 -5.87
C CYS A 94 -5.55 -6.05 -4.74
N LYS A 95 -4.93 -4.90 -5.04
CA LYS A 95 -4.38 -3.99 -4.02
C LYS A 95 -5.47 -3.52 -3.05
N TYR A 96 -6.60 -3.06 -3.58
CA TYR A 96 -7.72 -2.59 -2.78
C TYR A 96 -8.33 -3.70 -1.91
N LEU A 97 -8.55 -4.89 -2.49
CA LEU A 97 -9.06 -6.05 -1.76
C LEU A 97 -8.09 -6.49 -0.66
N GLY A 98 -6.80 -6.61 -0.98
CA GLY A 98 -5.76 -6.94 -0.01
C GLY A 98 -5.78 -5.97 1.17
N TYR A 99 -5.78 -4.66 0.88
CA TYR A 99 -5.84 -3.62 1.91
C TYR A 99 -7.09 -3.69 2.78
N LYS A 100 -8.28 -3.82 2.19
CA LYS A 100 -9.54 -3.89 2.95
C LYS A 100 -9.61 -5.15 3.81
N LEU A 101 -9.13 -6.30 3.31
CA LEU A 101 -9.02 -7.52 4.10
C LEU A 101 -8.02 -7.36 5.24
N GLY A 102 -6.86 -6.74 4.98
CA GLY A 102 -5.85 -6.42 5.98
C GLY A 102 -6.41 -5.56 7.11
N LYS A 103 -7.19 -4.53 6.79
CA LYS A 103 -7.85 -3.70 7.82
C LYS A 103 -8.85 -4.45 8.70
N GLN A 104 -9.33 -5.60 8.25
CA GLN A 104 -10.29 -6.45 8.96
C GLN A 104 -9.66 -7.75 9.44
N TYR A 105 -8.32 -7.83 9.49
CA TYR A 105 -7.60 -9.08 9.78
C TYR A 105 -8.01 -9.76 11.09
N GLN A 106 -8.45 -8.98 12.09
CA GLN A 106 -8.92 -9.49 13.39
C GLN A 106 -10.14 -10.43 13.27
N LYS A 107 -10.88 -10.38 12.15
CA LYS A 107 -11.99 -11.29 11.86
C LYS A 107 -11.55 -12.60 11.19
N LEU A 108 -10.27 -12.74 10.87
CA LEU A 108 -9.72 -13.88 10.12
C LEU A 108 -8.99 -14.83 11.06
N SER A 109 -9.02 -16.13 10.74
CA SER A 109 -8.20 -17.11 11.45
C SER A 109 -6.69 -16.87 11.22
N LEU A 110 -5.84 -17.27 12.16
CA LEU A 110 -4.37 -17.17 12.03
C LEU A 110 -3.86 -17.85 10.76
N LYS A 111 -4.46 -18.99 10.38
CA LYS A 111 -4.11 -19.71 9.14
C LYS A 111 -4.41 -18.86 7.89
N SER A 112 -5.56 -18.19 7.85
CA SER A 112 -5.93 -17.27 6.77
C SER A 112 -4.98 -16.08 6.71
N ILE A 113 -4.66 -15.50 7.86
CA ILE A 113 -3.74 -14.38 7.97
C ILE A 113 -2.36 -14.76 7.42
N LYS A 114 -1.75 -15.88 7.87
CA LYS A 114 -0.46 -16.36 7.36
C LYS A 114 -0.45 -16.67 5.85
N LYS A 115 -1.62 -16.97 5.26
CA LYS A 115 -1.75 -17.17 3.79
C LYS A 115 -1.77 -15.84 3.03
N LEU A 116 -2.46 -14.84 3.60
CA LEU A 116 -2.66 -13.51 3.01
C LEU A 116 -1.49 -12.55 3.28
N SER A 117 -0.74 -12.76 4.36
CA SER A 117 0.42 -11.95 4.69
C SER A 117 1.62 -12.25 3.78
N MET A 118 2.35 -11.20 3.42
CA MET A 118 3.65 -11.32 2.76
C MET A 118 4.72 -11.68 3.79
N HIS A 119 4.68 -11.07 4.98
CA HIS A 119 5.62 -11.28 6.08
C HIS A 119 5.09 -12.28 7.11
N LYS A 120 5.03 -13.56 6.73
CA LYS A 120 4.42 -14.62 7.54
C LYS A 120 5.03 -14.79 8.94
N SER A 121 6.35 -14.61 9.06
CA SER A 121 7.09 -14.78 10.31
C SER A 121 6.72 -13.78 11.40
N TRP A 122 6.05 -12.68 11.04
CA TRP A 122 5.52 -11.74 12.03
C TRP A 122 4.34 -12.31 12.83
N TRP A 123 3.70 -13.37 12.33
CA TRP A 123 2.52 -14.00 12.92
C TRP A 123 2.83 -15.35 13.61
N ASP A 124 4.10 -15.72 13.67
CA ASP A 124 4.58 -16.88 14.43
C ASP A 124 4.79 -16.49 15.90
#